data_AF-A0A1B3EDI3-F1
#
_entry.id   AF-A0A1B3EDI3-F1
#
_cell.length_a   1.000
_cell.length_b   1.000
_cell.length_c   1.000
_cell.angle_alpha   90.00
_cell.angle_beta   90.00
_cell.angle_gamma   90.00
#
_symmetry.space_group_name_H-M   'P 1'
#
loop_
_entity.id
_entity.type
_entity.pdbx_description
1 polymer ?
#
loop_
_entity_poly.entity_id
_entity_poly.type
_entity_poly.pdbx_seq_one_letter_code
_entity_poly.pdbx_strand_id
1 'polypeptide(L)'
;MFQYKPLAAAILTLVSIQALADDSTSTQLQSGIENVAEVLQTTAGFSTATQDQTGDDNDAFADQQDGVGTVTQTQNGEYNASTGIQGTETESQVTHNQTGEWNGAHSEQWFNQNSHANVTQNGNDNRAFSIQDTQTASTVNITQADSENIADAEQLFGTGNTTTIDQSGTLNEAGTWQVDQTGSTISILQSGGANIAYVDQSQGTGNQVEVFQSGETGYIEVWQTEQESSRANVDQGGGELNELVVDQSFGSGNEASVTQIGNTNAAWADQYETTDSTTAVTQAGDSNLALTYQEGENLSLTVNQTGNDNNVYASNWQGAQEGGQFGNDQVVELSQNGNGNTANFTQEGNFNELYFDQEGDGNTLVVAQRDGGNLAEGYSEGTGNSVEIDQSGSGNLSQTYQSAGGGNSATIIQADMNNLSVVSQAGWSNQATVTQSNFRMTATVDQNGTGNTATVVQQ
;
A
#
# COMPACT_ATOMS: atom_id res chain seq x y z
N MET A 1 71.45 8.29 11.16
CA MET A 1 70.07 8.30 11.68
C MET A 1 69.17 8.59 10.50
N PHE A 2 68.40 7.60 10.08
CA PHE A 2 67.45 7.71 8.98
C PHE A 2 66.37 8.72 9.35
N GLN A 3 66.14 9.71 8.49
CA GLN A 3 64.82 10.33 8.34
C GLN A 3 64.60 10.56 6.85
N TYR A 4 64.07 9.53 6.20
CA TYR A 4 63.23 9.74 5.04
C TYR A 4 61.94 10.38 5.55
N LYS A 5 61.67 11.61 5.12
CA LYS A 5 60.30 12.06 4.90
C LYS A 5 60.19 12.31 3.40
N PRO A 6 59.50 11.47 2.62
CA PRO A 6 58.91 11.98 1.41
C PRO A 6 57.83 12.98 1.86
N LEU A 7 58.05 14.25 1.52
CA LEU A 7 56.95 15.22 1.48
C LEU A 7 55.87 14.66 0.56
N ALA A 8 54.63 14.81 1.02
CA ALA A 8 53.36 14.67 0.33
C ALA A 8 53.49 14.54 -1.20
N ALA A 9 53.00 13.42 -1.72
CA ALA A 9 52.57 13.36 -3.10
C ALA A 9 51.35 14.31 -3.21
N ALA A 10 51.60 15.54 -3.67
CA ALA A 10 50.56 16.32 -4.30
C ALA A 10 50.30 15.65 -5.65
N ILE A 11 49.31 14.77 -5.70
CA ILE A 11 48.80 14.28 -6.98
C ILE A 11 47.88 15.37 -7.52
N LEU A 12 48.36 15.96 -8.60
CA LEU A 12 47.75 17.01 -9.39
C LEU A 12 46.59 16.42 -10.21
N THR A 13 45.35 16.77 -9.89
CA THR A 13 44.21 16.58 -10.80
C THR A 13 44.09 17.78 -11.74
N LEU A 14 44.02 17.46 -13.04
CA LEU A 14 44.04 18.42 -14.14
C LEU A 14 42.76 19.25 -14.20
N VAL A 15 42.94 20.56 -14.31
CA VAL A 15 41.91 21.50 -14.77
C VAL A 15 41.70 21.30 -16.27
N SER A 16 40.52 20.83 -16.69
CA SER A 16 40.05 21.03 -18.05
C SER A 16 39.39 22.41 -18.14
N ILE A 17 39.81 23.19 -19.14
CA ILE A 17 39.26 24.52 -19.43
C ILE A 17 38.19 24.31 -20.51
N GLN A 18 36.91 24.56 -20.18
CA GLN A 18 35.85 24.69 -21.20
C GLN A 18 35.90 26.09 -21.83
N ALA A 19 35.74 26.14 -23.16
CA ALA A 19 35.63 27.39 -23.93
C ALA A 19 34.18 27.62 -24.38
N LEU A 20 33.67 28.81 -24.05
CA LEU A 20 32.34 29.43 -24.27
C LEU A 20 31.45 28.97 -25.44
N ALA A 21 30.16 28.73 -25.14
CA ALA A 21 29.04 29.60 -25.57
C ALA A 21 27.84 29.57 -24.58
N ASP A 22 27.37 30.76 -24.16
CA ASP A 22 26.13 31.28 -23.54
C ASP A 22 25.30 30.58 -22.41
N ASP A 23 25.82 29.56 -21.71
CA ASP A 23 26.14 29.59 -20.26
C ASP A 23 26.26 28.18 -19.64
N SER A 24 27.37 27.87 -18.96
CA SER A 24 27.68 26.60 -18.29
C SER A 24 28.45 26.89 -17.00
N THR A 25 28.10 26.32 -15.83
CA THR A 25 28.96 26.43 -14.63
C THR A 25 29.07 25.14 -13.82
N SER A 26 30.29 24.63 -13.62
CA SER A 26 30.65 23.46 -12.81
C SER A 26 31.40 23.90 -11.55
N THR A 27 31.15 23.36 -10.33
CA THR A 27 32.02 23.63 -9.17
C THR A 27 32.26 22.40 -8.28
N GLN A 28 33.54 22.12 -8.00
CA GLN A 28 34.03 20.96 -7.24
C GLN A 28 34.72 21.44 -5.99
N LEU A 29 34.58 20.83 -4.80
CA LEU A 29 35.66 20.93 -3.81
C LEU A 29 35.76 19.76 -2.84
N GLN A 30 36.99 19.26 -2.64
CA GLN A 30 37.29 17.98 -2.01
C GLN A 30 38.32 18.14 -0.86
N SER A 31 38.34 17.30 0.19
CA SER A 31 39.54 17.18 1.06
C SER A 31 39.68 15.86 1.85
N GLY A 32 40.59 14.98 1.38
CA GLY A 32 41.02 13.70 1.98
C GLY A 32 41.52 12.72 0.89
N ILE A 33 42.15 11.58 1.23
CA ILE A 33 43.34 11.10 0.48
C ILE A 33 43.13 10.39 -0.87
N GLU A 34 41.92 10.19 -1.40
CA GLU A 34 41.69 9.93 -2.85
C GLU A 34 40.23 10.13 -3.34
N ASN A 35 39.60 11.28 -3.00
CA ASN A 35 38.32 11.73 -3.60
C ASN A 35 38.41 11.93 -5.14
N VAL A 36 37.43 11.50 -5.95
CA VAL A 36 37.38 11.80 -7.41
C VAL A 36 36.00 12.32 -7.84
N ALA A 37 35.99 13.38 -8.66
CA ALA A 37 34.81 14.11 -9.08
C ALA A 37 34.89 14.42 -10.59
N GLU A 38 33.92 14.03 -11.42
CA GLU A 38 33.95 14.37 -12.85
C GLU A 38 32.59 14.76 -13.45
N VAL A 39 32.56 15.94 -14.07
CA VAL A 39 31.40 16.62 -14.68
C VAL A 39 31.64 16.71 -16.18
N LEU A 40 30.68 16.44 -17.07
CA LEU A 40 30.80 16.86 -18.47
C LEU A 40 29.52 17.45 -19.06
N GLN A 41 29.63 18.53 -19.84
CA GLN A 41 28.49 19.30 -20.35
C GLN A 41 28.75 19.78 -21.80
N THR A 42 27.84 19.62 -22.79
CA THR A 42 27.87 20.32 -24.11
C THR A 42 26.47 20.35 -24.73
N THR A 43 25.80 21.45 -25.17
CA THR A 43 26.13 22.76 -25.79
C THR A 43 25.17 23.86 -25.23
N ALA A 44 25.67 24.77 -24.40
CA ALA A 44 24.87 25.36 -23.33
C ALA A 44 24.21 26.74 -23.58
N GLY A 45 23.05 26.93 -22.93
CA GLY A 45 22.36 28.21 -22.74
C GLY A 45 21.84 28.34 -21.30
N PHE A 46 22.72 28.18 -20.31
CA PHE A 46 22.56 28.20 -18.84
C PHE A 46 22.47 26.81 -18.11
N SER A 47 23.55 26.01 -18.15
CA SER A 47 23.82 24.73 -17.41
C SER A 47 24.50 24.96 -16.05
N THR A 48 24.25 24.15 -15.01
CA THR A 48 25.06 24.25 -13.76
C THR A 48 25.28 22.91 -13.02
N ALA A 49 26.50 22.59 -12.58
CA ALA A 49 26.90 21.37 -11.85
C ALA A 49 27.69 21.75 -10.59
N THR A 50 27.55 21.13 -9.41
CA THR A 50 28.50 21.30 -8.30
C THR A 50 28.60 20.11 -7.33
N GLN A 51 29.79 19.54 -7.22
CA GLN A 51 30.27 18.59 -6.23
C GLN A 51 30.77 19.28 -4.91
N ASP A 52 30.75 18.62 -3.74
CA ASP A 52 31.58 18.91 -2.55
C ASP A 52 31.83 17.62 -1.75
N GLN A 53 33.09 17.21 -1.53
CA GLN A 53 33.52 15.90 -0.99
C GLN A 53 34.47 16.05 0.21
N THR A 54 34.04 15.71 1.43
CA THR A 54 34.90 15.73 2.62
C THR A 54 35.11 14.31 3.14
N GLY A 55 36.36 13.85 3.27
CA GLY A 55 36.70 12.49 3.72
C GLY A 55 37.50 11.69 2.70
N ASP A 56 37.51 10.35 2.82
CA ASP A 56 38.37 9.45 2.02
C ASP A 56 37.60 8.77 0.87
N ASP A 57 38.22 8.64 -0.31
CA ASP A 57 37.72 7.86 -1.46
C ASP A 57 36.25 8.09 -1.93
N ASN A 58 35.69 9.30 -1.79
CA ASN A 58 34.37 9.61 -2.37
C ASN A 58 34.44 9.78 -3.91
N ASP A 59 33.46 9.26 -4.64
CA ASP A 59 33.31 9.34 -6.10
C ASP A 59 32.03 10.10 -6.50
N ALA A 60 32.15 11.12 -7.35
CA ALA A 60 31.02 11.91 -7.84
C ALA A 60 31.10 12.14 -9.36
N PHE A 61 30.06 11.75 -10.09
CA PHE A 61 29.94 11.91 -11.53
C PHE A 61 28.71 12.75 -11.91
N ALA A 62 28.86 13.64 -12.89
CA ALA A 62 27.75 14.39 -13.49
C ALA A 62 27.89 14.51 -15.03
N ASP A 63 26.81 14.39 -15.81
CA ASP A 63 26.82 14.67 -17.27
C ASP A 63 25.56 15.44 -17.72
N GLN A 64 25.69 16.54 -18.47
CA GLN A 64 24.57 17.41 -18.92
C GLN A 64 24.65 17.84 -20.40
N GLN A 65 23.79 17.37 -21.32
CA GLN A 65 23.82 17.83 -22.74
C GLN A 65 22.49 18.34 -23.34
N ASP A 66 22.54 19.63 -23.75
CA ASP A 66 21.58 20.50 -24.49
C ASP A 66 20.31 21.02 -23.76
N GLY A 67 20.40 21.42 -22.47
CA GLY A 67 19.32 22.13 -21.72
C GLY A 67 19.75 22.93 -20.46
N VAL A 68 18.78 23.62 -19.82
CA VAL A 68 18.89 24.53 -18.64
C VAL A 68 18.65 23.75 -17.33
N GLY A 69 19.60 22.92 -16.90
CA GLY A 69 19.47 22.07 -15.70
C GLY A 69 20.55 22.31 -14.63
N THR A 70 20.26 21.96 -13.36
CA THR A 70 21.20 22.03 -12.22
C THR A 70 21.47 20.65 -11.60
N VAL A 71 22.73 20.24 -11.46
CA VAL A 71 23.14 19.05 -10.66
C VAL A 71 23.96 19.51 -9.45
N THR A 72 23.56 19.12 -8.23
CA THR A 72 24.30 19.38 -6.99
C THR A 72 24.58 18.07 -6.26
N GLN A 73 25.82 17.81 -5.83
CA GLN A 73 26.22 16.58 -5.15
C GLN A 73 27.13 16.91 -3.96
N THR A 74 26.71 16.58 -2.74
CA THR A 74 27.50 16.77 -1.51
C THR A 74 27.76 15.41 -0.86
N GLN A 75 29.01 15.11 -0.52
CA GLN A 75 29.43 13.84 0.11
C GLN A 75 30.33 14.14 1.31
N ASN A 76 29.97 13.65 2.50
CA ASN A 76 30.74 13.86 3.74
C ASN A 76 30.93 12.53 4.48
N GLY A 77 32.08 11.90 4.29
CA GLY A 77 32.46 10.62 4.87
C GLY A 77 33.39 9.83 3.96
N GLU A 78 33.34 8.50 4.01
CA GLU A 78 34.29 7.63 3.29
C GLU A 78 33.58 6.79 2.21
N TYR A 79 34.16 6.65 1.02
CA TYR A 79 33.68 5.74 -0.04
C TYR A 79 32.24 5.98 -0.57
N ASN A 80 31.70 7.20 -0.48
CA ASN A 80 30.37 7.48 -1.07
C ASN A 80 30.46 7.64 -2.58
N ALA A 81 29.46 7.15 -3.32
CA ALA A 81 29.34 7.24 -4.78
C ALA A 81 28.08 8.04 -5.20
N SER A 82 28.20 8.95 -6.16
CA SER A 82 27.11 9.80 -6.62
C SER A 82 27.13 9.99 -8.14
N THR A 83 26.02 9.81 -8.84
CA THR A 83 25.89 10.00 -10.29
C THR A 83 24.65 10.83 -10.63
N GLY A 84 24.80 11.94 -11.37
CA GLY A 84 23.68 12.77 -11.83
C GLY A 84 23.74 13.03 -13.33
N ILE A 85 22.74 12.58 -14.09
CA ILE A 85 22.68 12.73 -15.55
C ILE A 85 21.47 13.60 -15.92
N GLN A 86 21.67 14.62 -16.77
CA GLN A 86 20.59 15.45 -17.31
C GLN A 86 20.71 15.54 -18.85
N GLY A 87 19.66 15.19 -19.58
CA GLY A 87 19.58 15.38 -21.03
C GLY A 87 19.08 16.77 -21.41
N THR A 88 18.03 16.80 -22.25
CA THR A 88 17.36 18.04 -22.67
C THR A 88 16.40 18.53 -21.59
N GLU A 89 16.87 19.39 -20.69
CA GLU A 89 16.08 19.88 -19.54
C GLU A 89 15.71 21.37 -19.64
N THR A 90 14.63 21.79 -18.97
CA THR A 90 14.28 23.21 -18.75
C THR A 90 13.96 23.46 -17.28
N GLU A 91 14.82 24.16 -16.54
CA GLU A 91 14.65 24.47 -15.11
C GLU A 91 14.57 23.22 -14.19
N SER A 92 15.11 22.06 -14.63
CA SER A 92 15.13 20.82 -13.85
C SER A 92 16.38 20.69 -12.97
N GLN A 93 16.26 19.99 -11.84
CA GLN A 93 17.32 19.85 -10.84
C GLN A 93 17.55 18.40 -10.37
N VAL A 94 18.81 18.02 -10.18
CA VAL A 94 19.23 16.85 -9.40
C VAL A 94 20.02 17.33 -8.18
N THR A 95 19.71 16.85 -6.98
CA THR A 95 20.41 17.17 -5.73
C THR A 95 20.71 15.92 -4.93
N HIS A 96 21.97 15.60 -4.67
CA HIS A 96 22.40 14.50 -3.80
C HIS A 96 23.12 15.04 -2.56
N ASN A 97 22.81 14.51 -1.38
CA ASN A 97 23.50 14.81 -0.12
C ASN A 97 23.74 13.53 0.68
N GLN A 98 25.00 13.09 0.78
CA GLN A 98 25.38 11.83 1.40
C GLN A 98 26.29 12.10 2.61
N THR A 99 25.99 11.52 3.76
CA THR A 99 26.84 11.56 4.96
C THR A 99 27.05 10.16 5.52
N GLY A 100 28.28 9.82 5.91
CA GLY A 100 28.66 8.49 6.40
C GLY A 100 29.46 7.70 5.36
N GLU A 101 29.41 6.36 5.41
CA GLU A 101 30.29 5.51 4.61
C GLU A 101 29.55 4.72 3.52
N TRP A 102 30.16 4.50 2.34
CA TRP A 102 29.64 3.58 1.30
C TRP A 102 28.25 3.89 0.72
N ASN A 103 27.71 5.10 0.87
CA ASN A 103 26.39 5.41 0.29
C ASN A 103 26.48 5.62 -1.23
N GLY A 104 25.51 5.10 -1.99
CA GLY A 104 25.39 5.22 -3.44
C GLY A 104 24.11 5.96 -3.86
N ALA A 105 24.23 6.99 -4.71
CA ALA A 105 23.09 7.73 -5.26
C ALA A 105 23.22 7.88 -6.78
N HIS A 106 22.17 7.57 -7.54
CA HIS A 106 22.13 7.71 -9.00
C HIS A 106 20.81 8.35 -9.42
N SER A 107 20.86 9.43 -10.20
CA SER A 107 19.66 10.09 -10.73
C SER A 107 19.80 10.45 -12.20
N GLU A 108 18.78 10.16 -13.00
CA GLU A 108 18.72 10.51 -14.42
C GLU A 108 17.48 11.36 -14.75
N GLN A 109 17.66 12.40 -15.55
CA GLN A 109 16.59 13.25 -16.06
C GLN A 109 16.68 13.39 -17.59
N TRP A 110 15.58 13.13 -18.29
CA TRP A 110 15.50 13.24 -19.75
C TRP A 110 14.24 13.99 -20.18
N PHE A 111 14.38 15.04 -20.99
CA PHE A 111 13.24 15.78 -21.58
C PHE A 111 12.30 16.44 -20.56
N ASN A 112 12.76 16.76 -19.34
CA ASN A 112 11.88 17.33 -18.33
C ASN A 112 11.83 18.88 -18.33
N GLN A 113 10.77 19.41 -17.74
CA GLN A 113 10.58 20.82 -17.45
C GLN A 113 10.26 21.00 -15.95
N ASN A 114 10.98 21.87 -15.25
CA ASN A 114 10.75 22.21 -13.83
C ASN A 114 10.71 20.98 -12.88
N SER A 115 11.42 19.90 -13.22
CA SER A 115 11.34 18.64 -12.47
C SER A 115 12.57 18.44 -11.57
N HIS A 116 12.36 17.87 -10.39
CA HIS A 116 13.38 17.81 -9.33
C HIS A 116 13.59 16.38 -8.83
N ALA A 117 14.84 15.92 -8.77
CA ALA A 117 15.23 14.67 -8.12
C ALA A 117 16.17 14.98 -6.95
N ASN A 118 15.73 14.69 -5.71
CA ASN A 118 16.47 14.97 -4.50
C ASN A 118 16.75 13.68 -3.73
N VAL A 119 18.01 13.41 -3.40
CA VAL A 119 18.46 12.24 -2.64
C VAL A 119 19.24 12.71 -1.42
N THR A 120 18.85 12.27 -0.23
CA THR A 120 19.58 12.49 1.03
C THR A 120 19.84 11.14 1.72
N GLN A 121 21.11 10.81 2.01
CA GLN A 121 21.49 9.57 2.67
C GLN A 121 22.34 9.90 3.89
N ASN A 122 21.99 9.38 5.06
CA ASN A 122 22.71 9.58 6.31
C ASN A 122 22.95 8.26 7.03
N GLY A 123 24.13 7.68 6.84
CA GLY A 123 24.55 6.45 7.47
C GLY A 123 25.44 5.64 6.55
N ASN A 124 25.29 4.32 6.51
CA ASN A 124 26.25 3.43 5.85
C ASN A 124 25.61 2.53 4.79
N ASP A 125 26.24 2.38 3.61
CA ASP A 125 25.83 1.41 2.58
C ASP A 125 24.37 1.59 2.07
N ASN A 126 23.81 2.80 2.13
CA ASN A 126 22.49 3.07 1.55
C ASN A 126 22.60 3.26 0.03
N ARG A 127 21.62 2.78 -0.73
CA ARG A 127 21.54 2.91 -2.19
C ARG A 127 20.24 3.58 -2.64
N ALA A 128 20.36 4.58 -3.50
CA ALA A 128 19.23 5.27 -4.11
C ALA A 128 19.38 5.36 -5.63
N PHE A 129 18.30 5.10 -6.36
CA PHE A 129 18.20 5.26 -7.81
C PHE A 129 16.94 6.07 -8.15
N SER A 130 17.06 7.05 -9.04
CA SER A 130 15.88 7.75 -9.57
C SER A 130 15.96 8.03 -11.07
N ILE A 131 14.82 7.95 -11.76
CA ILE A 131 14.66 8.35 -13.16
C ILE A 131 13.45 9.27 -13.29
N GLN A 132 13.61 10.38 -14.02
CA GLN A 132 12.51 11.18 -14.53
C GLN A 132 12.66 11.36 -16.05
N ASP A 133 11.74 10.82 -16.84
CA ASP A 133 11.70 11.00 -18.30
C ASP A 133 10.38 11.66 -18.72
N THR A 134 10.48 12.72 -19.52
CA THR A 134 9.36 13.45 -20.11
C THR A 134 8.36 13.93 -19.05
N GLN A 135 8.89 14.49 -17.95
CA GLN A 135 8.13 15.06 -16.83
C GLN A 135 7.96 16.58 -16.93
N THR A 136 6.86 17.11 -16.41
CA THR A 136 6.66 18.55 -16.22
C THR A 136 6.27 18.84 -14.77
N ALA A 137 7.03 19.66 -14.06
CA ALA A 137 6.80 20.04 -12.66
C ALA A 137 6.69 18.85 -11.69
N SER A 138 7.37 17.74 -11.95
CA SER A 138 7.35 16.54 -11.11
C SER A 138 8.54 16.47 -10.15
N THR A 139 8.38 15.83 -9.00
CA THR A 139 9.40 15.74 -7.95
C THR A 139 9.59 14.31 -7.47
N VAL A 140 10.85 13.90 -7.28
CA VAL A 140 11.26 12.70 -6.54
C VAL A 140 12.10 13.13 -5.35
N ASN A 141 11.74 12.69 -4.15
CA ASN A 141 12.52 12.89 -2.93
C ASN A 141 12.81 11.53 -2.29
N ILE A 142 14.08 11.20 -2.07
CA ILE A 142 14.52 9.99 -1.38
C ILE A 142 15.34 10.41 -0.17
N THR A 143 14.95 9.96 1.02
CA THR A 143 15.69 10.11 2.27
C THR A 143 15.95 8.74 2.87
N GLN A 144 17.20 8.41 3.17
CA GLN A 144 17.58 7.16 3.81
C GLN A 144 18.48 7.45 5.01
N ALA A 145 18.17 6.86 6.14
CA ALA A 145 18.96 6.95 7.37
C ALA A 145 19.43 5.56 7.81
N ASP A 146 20.50 5.51 8.59
CA ASP A 146 21.10 4.27 9.12
C ASP A 146 21.73 3.42 8.01
N SER A 147 21.45 2.12 7.85
CA SER A 147 22.30 1.26 7.02
C SER A 147 21.61 0.32 6.03
N GLU A 148 22.24 0.09 4.88
CA GLU A 148 21.84 -0.93 3.91
C GLU A 148 20.41 -0.74 3.33
N ASN A 149 19.85 0.47 3.36
CA ASN A 149 18.53 0.74 2.76
C ASN A 149 18.64 0.95 1.24
N ILE A 150 17.64 0.48 0.50
CA ILE A 150 17.56 0.56 -0.97
C ILE A 150 16.27 1.29 -1.37
N ALA A 151 16.39 2.27 -2.27
CA ALA A 151 15.25 3.03 -2.79
C ALA A 151 15.38 3.22 -4.31
N ASP A 152 14.34 2.82 -5.04
CA ASP A 152 14.23 3.00 -6.49
C ASP A 152 12.96 3.82 -6.82
N ALA A 153 13.10 4.89 -7.60
CA ALA A 153 11.98 5.76 -7.96
C ALA A 153 11.97 6.17 -9.44
N GLU A 154 10.91 5.80 -10.17
CA GLU A 154 10.77 6.09 -11.59
C GLU A 154 9.51 6.93 -11.87
N GLN A 155 9.67 8.02 -12.61
CA GLN A 155 8.57 8.84 -13.14
C GLN A 155 8.70 8.98 -14.66
N LEU A 156 7.73 8.46 -15.42
CA LEU A 156 7.75 8.45 -16.89
C LEU A 156 6.49 9.11 -17.47
N PHE A 157 6.65 10.02 -18.43
CA PHE A 157 5.55 10.69 -19.16
C PHE A 157 4.48 11.34 -18.26
N GLY A 158 4.83 12.29 -17.40
CA GLY A 158 3.91 12.80 -16.37
C GLY A 158 3.92 14.31 -16.16
N THR A 159 2.95 14.82 -15.41
CA THR A 159 2.88 16.24 -15.03
C THR A 159 2.49 16.41 -13.57
N GLY A 160 3.30 17.12 -12.79
CA GLY A 160 2.96 17.51 -11.41
C GLY A 160 2.99 16.37 -10.40
N ASN A 161 3.66 15.26 -10.71
CA ASN A 161 3.67 14.08 -9.85
C ASN A 161 4.71 14.22 -8.74
N THR A 162 4.46 13.65 -7.57
CA THR A 162 5.40 13.68 -6.45
C THR A 162 5.62 12.28 -5.87
N THR A 163 6.86 11.82 -5.83
CA THR A 163 7.29 10.64 -5.09
C THR A 163 8.12 11.08 -3.90
N THR A 164 7.81 10.55 -2.71
CA THR A 164 8.63 10.69 -1.51
C THR A 164 8.88 9.32 -0.89
N ILE A 165 10.15 8.96 -0.69
CA ILE A 165 10.57 7.75 0.02
C ILE A 165 11.41 8.21 1.21
N ASP A 166 11.04 7.80 2.43
CA ASP A 166 11.78 8.03 3.67
C ASP A 166 11.98 6.69 4.38
N GLN A 167 13.23 6.27 4.54
CA GLN A 167 13.60 4.99 5.15
C GLN A 167 14.53 5.21 6.34
N SER A 168 14.26 4.54 7.45
CA SER A 168 15.12 4.51 8.63
C SER A 168 15.30 3.08 9.15
N GLY A 169 16.45 2.78 9.74
CA GLY A 169 16.80 1.42 10.16
C GLY A 169 17.63 0.66 9.12
N THR A 170 17.46 -0.67 9.06
CA THR A 170 18.41 -1.54 8.33
C THR A 170 17.73 -2.33 7.22
N LEU A 171 18.35 -2.45 6.05
CA LEU A 171 17.88 -3.36 4.98
C LEU A 171 16.46 -3.08 4.44
N ASN A 172 15.90 -1.88 4.62
CA ASN A 172 14.59 -1.57 4.04
C ASN A 172 14.71 -1.33 2.53
N GLU A 173 13.75 -1.83 1.75
CA GLU A 173 13.66 -1.69 0.30
C GLU A 173 12.35 -1.00 -0.09
N ALA A 174 12.45 0.03 -0.94
CA ALA A 174 11.30 0.74 -1.48
C ALA A 174 11.44 0.91 -2.99
N GLY A 175 10.39 0.57 -3.75
CA GLY A 175 10.33 0.80 -5.19
C GLY A 175 9.06 1.56 -5.56
N THR A 176 9.19 2.55 -6.43
CA THR A 176 8.05 3.35 -6.90
C THR A 176 8.08 3.55 -8.40
N TRP A 177 6.92 3.39 -9.04
CA TRP A 177 6.72 3.65 -10.47
C TRP A 177 5.52 4.57 -10.67
N GLN A 178 5.72 5.72 -11.31
CA GLN A 178 4.64 6.59 -11.78
C GLN A 178 4.74 6.77 -13.29
N VAL A 179 3.82 6.17 -14.04
CA VAL A 179 3.84 6.20 -15.52
C VAL A 179 2.55 6.80 -16.06
N ASP A 180 2.65 7.79 -16.95
CA ASP A 180 1.47 8.44 -17.55
C ASP A 180 0.49 9.00 -16.49
N GLN A 181 1.05 9.64 -15.46
CA GLN A 181 0.31 10.21 -14.32
C GLN A 181 0.21 11.73 -14.40
N THR A 182 -0.89 12.31 -13.92
CA THR A 182 -1.03 13.75 -13.74
C THR A 182 -1.44 14.11 -12.32
N GLY A 183 -0.58 14.85 -11.59
CA GLY A 183 -0.87 15.37 -10.26
C GLY A 183 -0.97 14.31 -9.16
N SER A 184 -0.38 13.12 -9.37
CA SER A 184 -0.47 11.98 -8.46
C SER A 184 0.71 11.94 -7.48
N THR A 185 0.49 11.39 -6.29
CA THR A 185 1.48 11.34 -5.21
C THR A 185 1.70 9.93 -4.69
N ILE A 186 2.97 9.55 -4.49
CA ILE A 186 3.39 8.37 -3.72
C ILE A 186 4.22 8.84 -2.53
N SER A 187 3.87 8.38 -1.33
CA SER A 187 4.65 8.58 -0.12
C SER A 187 4.90 7.24 0.58
N ILE A 188 6.16 6.85 0.73
CA ILE A 188 6.57 5.65 1.48
C ILE A 188 7.41 6.11 2.68
N LEU A 189 6.99 5.73 3.88
CA LEU A 189 7.73 5.91 5.12
C LEU A 189 7.96 4.54 5.77
N GLN A 190 9.22 4.08 5.78
CA GLN A 190 9.62 2.80 6.38
C GLN A 190 10.53 3.02 7.59
N SER A 191 10.31 2.22 8.64
CA SER A 191 11.17 2.17 9.82
C SER A 191 11.39 0.73 10.28
N GLY A 192 12.59 0.41 10.75
CA GLY A 192 12.93 -0.92 11.26
C GLY A 192 13.80 -1.71 10.29
N GLY A 193 13.59 -3.02 10.20
CA GLY A 193 14.50 -3.94 9.52
C GLY A 193 13.89 -4.72 8.35
N ALA A 194 14.59 -4.80 7.22
CA ALA A 194 14.25 -5.71 6.12
C ALA A 194 12.81 -5.56 5.57
N ASN A 195 12.20 -4.38 5.67
CA ASN A 195 10.86 -4.14 5.16
C ASN A 195 10.89 -3.82 3.66
N ILE A 196 9.91 -4.31 2.90
CA ILE A 196 9.79 -4.11 1.46
C ILE A 196 8.47 -3.40 1.16
N ALA A 197 8.52 -2.34 0.36
CA ALA A 197 7.34 -1.62 -0.12
C ALA A 197 7.46 -1.31 -1.62
N TYR A 198 6.47 -1.74 -2.41
CA TYR A 198 6.37 -1.40 -3.83
C TYR A 198 5.07 -0.66 -4.11
N VAL A 199 5.16 0.43 -4.88
CA VAL A 199 4.00 1.21 -5.29
C VAL A 199 4.06 1.52 -6.78
N ASP A 200 3.02 1.13 -7.53
CA ASP A 200 2.84 1.46 -8.94
C ASP A 200 1.60 2.35 -9.10
N GLN A 201 1.76 3.49 -9.76
CA GLN A 201 0.66 4.29 -10.29
C GLN A 201 0.81 4.43 -11.81
N SER A 202 -0.12 3.89 -12.60
CA SER A 202 -0.08 3.98 -14.06
C SER A 202 -1.37 4.56 -14.68
N GLN A 203 -1.23 5.40 -15.72
CA GLN A 203 -2.32 5.96 -16.53
C GLN A 203 -3.45 6.66 -15.73
N GLY A 204 -3.12 7.50 -14.77
CA GLY A 204 -4.10 8.07 -13.81
C GLY A 204 -3.98 9.56 -13.56
N THR A 205 -4.94 10.12 -12.83
CA THR A 205 -4.96 11.55 -12.46
C THR A 205 -5.30 11.77 -10.99
N GLY A 206 -4.46 12.51 -10.27
CA GLY A 206 -4.74 12.96 -8.90
C GLY A 206 -4.77 11.86 -7.85
N ASN A 207 -4.15 10.71 -8.11
CA ASN A 207 -4.17 9.57 -7.22
C ASN A 207 -3.16 9.73 -6.07
N GLN A 208 -3.46 9.16 -4.91
CA GLN A 208 -2.64 9.28 -3.71
C GLN A 208 -2.36 7.91 -3.11
N VAL A 209 -1.09 7.57 -2.91
CA VAL A 209 -0.67 6.44 -2.09
C VAL A 209 0.15 6.93 -0.92
N GLU A 210 -0.23 6.51 0.28
CA GLU A 210 0.50 6.73 1.53
C GLU A 210 0.76 5.37 2.18
N VAL A 211 2.04 5.03 2.35
CA VAL A 211 2.51 3.81 2.98
C VAL A 211 3.31 4.18 4.22
N PHE A 212 2.88 3.69 5.37
CA PHE A 212 3.64 3.67 6.61
C PHE A 212 3.93 2.21 6.98
N GLN A 213 5.21 1.87 7.11
CA GLN A 213 5.64 0.52 7.49
C GLN A 213 6.63 0.62 8.63
N SER A 214 6.36 -0.12 9.70
CA SER A 214 7.25 -0.25 10.84
C SER A 214 7.38 -1.72 11.22
N GLY A 215 8.54 -2.11 11.74
CA GLY A 215 8.78 -3.49 12.19
C GLY A 215 9.86 -4.18 11.38
N GLU A 216 9.74 -5.49 11.25
CA GLU A 216 10.76 -6.35 10.65
C GLU A 216 10.15 -7.20 9.53
N THR A 217 10.80 -7.32 8.37
CA THR A 217 10.44 -8.27 7.30
C THR A 217 9.01 -8.14 6.74
N GLY A 218 8.42 -6.94 6.79
CA GLY A 218 7.11 -6.68 6.19
C GLY A 218 7.15 -6.57 4.67
N TYR A 219 6.05 -6.89 4.00
CA TYR A 219 5.86 -6.69 2.55
C TYR A 219 4.59 -5.89 2.27
N ILE A 220 4.73 -4.80 1.52
CA ILE A 220 3.62 -3.97 1.04
C ILE A 220 3.70 -3.84 -0.47
N GLU A 221 2.56 -3.99 -1.12
CA GLU A 221 2.41 -3.76 -2.55
C GLU A 221 1.13 -2.96 -2.81
N VAL A 222 1.23 -1.86 -3.56
CA VAL A 222 0.08 -1.03 -3.93
C VAL A 222 0.09 -0.77 -5.42
N TRP A 223 -1.02 -1.09 -6.09
CA TRP A 223 -1.26 -0.83 -7.50
C TRP A 223 -2.40 0.16 -7.65
N GLN A 224 -2.20 1.24 -8.41
CA GLN A 224 -3.25 2.15 -8.85
C GLN A 224 -3.15 2.35 -10.37
N THR A 225 -3.90 1.56 -11.13
CA THR A 225 -3.87 1.56 -12.61
C THR A 225 -5.16 2.14 -13.17
N GLU A 226 -5.05 3.10 -14.09
CA GLU A 226 -6.22 3.71 -14.75
C GLU A 226 -7.24 4.27 -13.72
N GLN A 227 -6.73 4.92 -12.67
CA GLN A 227 -7.50 5.51 -11.58
C GLN A 227 -7.59 7.05 -11.70
N GLU A 228 -8.69 7.63 -11.23
CA GLU A 228 -8.84 9.07 -11.05
C GLU A 228 -9.23 9.45 -9.62
N SER A 229 -8.47 10.34 -8.98
CA SER A 229 -8.74 10.85 -7.62
C SER A 229 -8.90 9.76 -6.56
N SER A 230 -8.24 8.61 -6.71
CA SER A 230 -8.31 7.49 -5.77
C SER A 230 -7.18 7.55 -4.75
N ARG A 231 -7.44 7.05 -3.53
CA ARG A 231 -6.52 7.05 -2.40
C ARG A 231 -6.30 5.63 -1.87
N ALA A 232 -5.04 5.27 -1.67
CA ALA A 232 -4.65 4.10 -0.88
C ALA A 232 -3.84 4.57 0.33
N ASN A 233 -4.26 4.16 1.53
CA ASN A 233 -3.60 4.44 2.79
C ASN A 233 -3.27 3.12 3.48
N VAL A 234 -1.99 2.86 3.69
CA VAL A 234 -1.49 1.60 4.23
C VAL A 234 -0.67 1.89 5.48
N ASP A 235 -1.04 1.29 6.60
CA ASP A 235 -0.32 1.37 7.87
C ASP A 235 -0.02 -0.04 8.40
N GLN A 236 1.23 -0.47 8.26
CA GLN A 236 1.73 -1.72 8.83
C GLN A 236 2.56 -1.41 10.07
N GLY A 237 1.94 -1.59 11.24
CA GLY A 237 2.46 -1.26 12.57
C GLY A 237 3.16 -2.42 13.27
N GLY A 238 4.49 -2.46 13.19
CA GLY A 238 5.34 -3.37 13.95
C GLY A 238 5.18 -4.85 13.60
N GLY A 239 5.89 -5.70 14.35
CA GLY A 239 5.88 -7.15 14.19
C GLY A 239 6.72 -7.67 13.03
N GLU A 240 6.58 -8.96 12.76
CA GLU A 240 7.34 -9.71 11.76
C GLU A 240 6.42 -10.32 10.69
N LEU A 241 6.85 -10.28 9.43
CA LEU A 241 6.26 -11.02 8.30
C LEU A 241 4.79 -10.67 7.97
N ASN A 242 4.32 -9.43 8.20
CA ASN A 242 3.00 -9.06 7.66
C ASN A 242 3.08 -8.75 6.15
N GLU A 243 2.04 -9.15 5.43
CA GLU A 243 1.88 -9.01 3.98
C GLU A 243 0.63 -8.17 3.69
N LEU A 244 0.76 -7.22 2.77
CA LEU A 244 -0.34 -6.32 2.45
C LEU A 244 -0.31 -5.95 0.97
N VAL A 245 -1.42 -6.21 0.29
CA VAL A 245 -1.64 -5.84 -1.10
C VAL A 245 -2.88 -4.96 -1.21
N VAL A 246 -2.76 -3.84 -1.92
CA VAL A 246 -3.89 -3.02 -2.35
C VAL A 246 -3.85 -2.91 -3.87
N ASP A 247 -4.95 -3.24 -4.54
CA ASP A 247 -5.11 -3.03 -5.98
C ASP A 247 -6.36 -2.18 -6.24
N GLN A 248 -6.14 -0.99 -6.81
CA GLN A 248 -7.20 -0.17 -7.35
C GLN A 248 -7.01 -0.05 -8.86
N SER A 249 -7.90 -0.67 -9.65
CA SER A 249 -7.78 -0.72 -11.11
C SER A 249 -9.06 -0.26 -11.83
N PHE A 250 -8.92 0.57 -12.88
CA PHE A 250 -10.01 1.01 -13.77
C PHE A 250 -11.18 1.75 -13.10
N GLY A 251 -10.89 2.72 -12.23
CA GLY A 251 -11.90 3.32 -11.34
C GLY A 251 -11.72 4.81 -11.03
N SER A 252 -12.56 5.35 -10.16
CA SER A 252 -12.45 6.75 -9.73
C SER A 252 -12.97 6.99 -8.31
N GLY A 253 -12.30 7.84 -7.54
CA GLY A 253 -12.77 8.26 -6.22
C GLY A 253 -12.77 7.14 -5.18
N ASN A 254 -11.97 6.10 -5.40
CA ASN A 254 -11.92 4.95 -4.50
C ASN A 254 -10.98 5.20 -3.33
N GLU A 255 -11.34 4.72 -2.14
CA GLU A 255 -10.52 4.80 -0.93
C GLU A 255 -10.25 3.41 -0.35
N ALA A 256 -9.00 2.98 -0.34
CA ALA A 256 -8.56 1.77 0.35
C ALA A 256 -7.73 2.18 1.58
N SER A 257 -8.12 1.69 2.76
CA SER A 257 -7.39 1.90 4.01
C SER A 257 -7.13 0.56 4.69
N VAL A 258 -5.86 0.19 4.85
CA VAL A 258 -5.49 -1.08 5.47
C VAL A 258 -4.53 -0.82 6.62
N THR A 259 -4.86 -1.31 7.81
CA THR A 259 -4.04 -1.21 9.03
C THR A 259 -3.76 -2.61 9.59
N GLN A 260 -2.49 -2.95 9.79
CA GLN A 260 -2.07 -4.23 10.37
C GLN A 260 -1.18 -4.01 11.59
N ILE A 261 -1.48 -4.69 12.70
CA ILE A 261 -0.70 -4.63 13.94
C ILE A 261 -0.49 -6.06 14.45
N GLY A 262 0.77 -6.47 14.60
CA GLY A 262 1.15 -7.80 15.09
C GLY A 262 1.99 -8.56 14.07
N ASN A 263 1.99 -9.91 14.11
CA ASN A 263 2.87 -10.72 13.26
C ASN A 263 2.10 -11.58 12.26
N THR A 264 2.67 -11.78 11.08
CA THR A 264 2.16 -12.71 10.06
C THR A 264 0.71 -12.43 9.63
N ASN A 265 0.23 -11.20 9.79
CA ASN A 265 -1.06 -10.79 9.24
C ASN A 265 -0.96 -10.61 7.73
N ALA A 266 -2.00 -10.98 7.00
CA ALA A 266 -2.09 -10.86 5.56
C ALA A 266 -3.39 -10.12 5.17
N ALA A 267 -3.29 -9.11 4.32
CA ALA A 267 -4.44 -8.39 3.81
C ALA A 267 -4.33 -8.16 2.31
N TRP A 268 -5.44 -8.35 1.60
CA TRP A 268 -5.59 -8.03 0.19
C TRP A 268 -6.87 -7.22 0.02
N ALA A 269 -6.74 -5.99 -0.47
CA ALA A 269 -7.86 -5.09 -0.75
C ALA A 269 -7.94 -4.74 -2.25
N ASP A 270 -8.90 -5.35 -2.94
CA ASP A 270 -9.18 -5.13 -4.36
C ASP A 270 -10.36 -4.18 -4.56
N GLN A 271 -10.17 -3.20 -5.44
CA GLN A 271 -11.22 -2.33 -5.96
C GLN A 271 -11.05 -2.24 -7.49
N TYR A 272 -11.76 -3.11 -8.21
CA TYR A 272 -11.64 -3.29 -9.65
C TYR A 272 -12.88 -2.79 -10.38
N GLU A 273 -12.71 -1.93 -11.39
CA GLU A 273 -13.83 -1.29 -12.09
C GLU A 273 -14.83 -0.60 -11.13
N THR A 274 -14.28 0.01 -10.07
CA THR A 274 -15.05 0.63 -8.98
C THR A 274 -15.09 2.15 -9.07
N THR A 275 -16.18 2.75 -8.59
CA THR A 275 -16.28 4.19 -8.36
C THR A 275 -16.81 4.54 -6.98
N ASP A 276 -16.30 5.62 -6.40
CA ASP A 276 -16.72 6.18 -5.10
C ASP A 276 -16.83 5.13 -3.99
N SER A 277 -15.97 4.11 -4.00
CA SER A 277 -16.05 2.96 -3.11
C SER A 277 -14.97 2.97 -2.04
N THR A 278 -15.29 2.50 -0.84
CA THR A 278 -14.38 2.43 0.30
C THR A 278 -14.17 0.99 0.75
N THR A 279 -12.91 0.60 0.92
CA THR A 279 -12.50 -0.62 1.63
C THR A 279 -11.65 -0.24 2.84
N ALA A 280 -12.03 -0.71 4.03
CA ALA A 280 -11.31 -0.51 5.27
C ALA A 280 -11.03 -1.84 5.96
N VAL A 281 -9.77 -2.20 6.14
CA VAL A 281 -9.35 -3.45 6.79
C VAL A 281 -8.45 -3.11 7.98
N THR A 282 -8.82 -3.56 9.18
CA THR A 282 -7.97 -3.45 10.38
C THR A 282 -7.71 -4.83 10.97
N GLN A 283 -6.45 -5.20 11.14
CA GLN A 283 -6.02 -6.46 11.74
C GLN A 283 -5.14 -6.20 12.96
N ALA A 284 -5.52 -6.76 14.11
CA ALA A 284 -4.78 -6.62 15.37
C ALA A 284 -4.59 -8.00 16.03
N GLY A 285 -3.36 -8.49 16.03
CA GLY A 285 -2.98 -9.80 16.57
C GLY A 285 -2.09 -10.56 15.59
N ASP A 286 -2.07 -11.90 15.67
CA ASP A 286 -1.16 -12.71 14.85
C ASP A 286 -1.92 -13.59 13.83
N SER A 287 -1.36 -13.74 12.63
CA SER A 287 -1.87 -14.67 11.60
C SER A 287 -3.31 -14.42 11.14
N ASN A 288 -3.79 -13.17 11.19
CA ASN A 288 -5.09 -12.82 10.62
C ASN A 288 -4.99 -12.66 9.10
N LEU A 289 -6.02 -13.08 8.37
CA LEU A 289 -6.14 -12.97 6.92
C LEU A 289 -7.42 -12.21 6.54
N ALA A 290 -7.30 -11.21 5.68
CA ALA A 290 -8.44 -10.52 5.09
C ALA A 290 -8.27 -10.39 3.59
N LEU A 291 -9.12 -11.07 2.82
CA LEU A 291 -9.21 -10.93 1.36
C LEU A 291 -10.52 -10.23 1.04
N THR A 292 -10.47 -9.09 0.36
CA THR A 292 -11.64 -8.24 0.08
C THR A 292 -11.63 -7.79 -1.38
N TYR A 293 -12.82 -7.68 -1.98
CA TYR A 293 -13.01 -7.31 -3.38
C TYR A 293 -14.31 -6.53 -3.56
N GLN A 294 -14.20 -5.42 -4.28
CA GLN A 294 -15.32 -4.56 -4.68
C GLN A 294 -15.30 -4.35 -6.20
N GLU A 295 -16.47 -4.40 -6.83
CA GLU A 295 -16.71 -4.07 -8.25
C GLU A 295 -18.06 -3.37 -8.42
N GLY A 296 -18.04 -2.12 -8.92
CA GLY A 296 -19.22 -1.27 -9.07
C GLY A 296 -19.16 0.07 -8.32
N GLU A 297 -20.30 0.63 -7.93
CA GLU A 297 -20.40 2.05 -7.50
C GLU A 297 -20.87 2.19 -6.04
N ASN A 298 -20.27 3.12 -5.30
CA ASN A 298 -20.67 3.47 -3.92
C ASN A 298 -20.75 2.25 -2.97
N LEU A 299 -19.70 1.44 -2.97
CA LEU A 299 -19.57 0.24 -2.14
C LEU A 299 -18.78 0.56 -0.87
N SER A 300 -19.23 0.05 0.28
CA SER A 300 -18.54 0.21 1.57
C SER A 300 -18.28 -1.15 2.19
N LEU A 301 -17.00 -1.49 2.39
CA LEU A 301 -16.56 -2.75 2.98
C LEU A 301 -15.63 -2.45 4.15
N THR A 302 -16.06 -2.80 5.36
CA THR A 302 -15.25 -2.66 6.58
C THR A 302 -15.06 -4.02 7.24
N VAL A 303 -13.80 -4.40 7.48
CA VAL A 303 -13.41 -5.63 8.19
C VAL A 303 -12.49 -5.27 9.36
N ASN A 304 -12.89 -5.68 10.57
CA ASN A 304 -12.09 -5.54 11.78
C ASN A 304 -11.78 -6.92 12.36
N GLN A 305 -10.51 -7.28 12.47
CA GLN A 305 -10.05 -8.55 13.05
C GLN A 305 -9.20 -8.28 14.27
N THR A 306 -9.59 -8.80 15.44
CA THR A 306 -8.83 -8.72 16.69
C THR A 306 -8.65 -10.12 17.26
N GLY A 307 -7.40 -10.48 17.58
CA GLY A 307 -7.02 -11.82 18.03
C GLY A 307 -6.21 -12.56 16.97
N ASN A 308 -6.22 -13.89 16.98
CA ASN A 308 -5.32 -14.68 16.14
C ASN A 308 -6.05 -15.57 15.14
N ASP A 309 -5.44 -15.86 14.00
CA ASP A 309 -5.97 -16.80 13.00
C ASP A 309 -7.38 -16.46 12.50
N ASN A 310 -7.83 -15.20 12.57
CA ASN A 310 -9.13 -14.81 12.03
C ASN A 310 -9.03 -14.64 10.51
N ASN A 311 -10.02 -15.13 9.77
CA ASN A 311 -10.01 -15.17 8.31
C ASN A 311 -11.28 -14.54 7.72
N VAL A 312 -11.10 -13.66 6.74
CA VAL A 312 -12.16 -13.18 5.85
C VAL A 312 -11.81 -13.55 4.41
N TYR A 313 -12.70 -14.29 3.77
CA TYR A 313 -12.61 -14.68 2.36
C TYR A 313 -13.72 -13.99 1.58
N ALA A 314 -13.44 -12.79 1.08
CA ALA A 314 -14.36 -12.00 0.27
C ALA A 314 -13.66 -11.43 -0.96
N SER A 315 -12.92 -12.28 -1.67
CA SER A 315 -12.25 -11.92 -2.93
C SER A 315 -12.66 -12.86 -4.07
N ASN A 316 -12.69 -12.32 -5.28
CA ASN A 316 -12.93 -13.05 -6.52
C ASN A 316 -11.63 -13.47 -7.24
N TRP A 317 -10.48 -13.02 -6.74
CA TRP A 317 -9.17 -13.22 -7.38
C TRP A 317 -8.21 -14.06 -6.54
N GLN A 318 -8.37 -14.00 -5.21
CA GLN A 318 -7.62 -14.80 -4.25
C GLN A 318 -8.52 -15.54 -3.27
N GLY A 319 -8.10 -16.76 -2.90
CA GLY A 319 -8.71 -17.55 -1.83
C GLY A 319 -9.35 -18.85 -2.28
N ALA A 320 -9.85 -19.62 -1.31
CA ALA A 320 -10.50 -20.90 -1.56
C ALA A 320 -11.99 -20.78 -1.98
N GLN A 321 -12.58 -19.59 -1.83
CA GLN A 321 -14.00 -19.30 -2.01
C GLN A 321 -14.17 -17.90 -2.60
N GLU A 322 -14.93 -17.79 -3.69
CA GLU A 322 -15.30 -16.51 -4.30
C GLU A 322 -16.17 -15.69 -3.32
N GLY A 323 -16.01 -14.36 -3.34
CA GLY A 323 -16.80 -13.44 -2.53
C GLY A 323 -16.50 -11.97 -2.86
N GLY A 324 -17.17 -11.06 -2.15
CA GLY A 324 -17.01 -9.61 -2.35
C GLY A 324 -18.33 -8.86 -2.54
N GLN A 325 -18.23 -7.59 -2.89
CA GLN A 325 -19.35 -6.71 -3.26
C GLN A 325 -19.37 -6.47 -4.77
N PHE A 326 -20.54 -6.67 -5.38
CA PHE A 326 -20.77 -6.51 -6.81
C PHE A 326 -22.07 -5.72 -7.05
N GLY A 327 -21.97 -4.54 -7.66
CA GLY A 327 -23.13 -3.71 -8.00
C GLY A 327 -23.07 -2.32 -7.39
N ASN A 328 -24.15 -1.87 -6.73
CA ASN A 328 -24.24 -0.46 -6.30
C ASN A 328 -24.78 -0.29 -4.87
N ASP A 329 -24.30 0.74 -4.17
CA ASP A 329 -24.85 1.18 -2.88
C ASP A 329 -24.88 0.08 -1.81
N GLN A 330 -23.84 -0.76 -1.73
CA GLN A 330 -23.81 -1.91 -0.81
C GLN A 330 -22.93 -1.63 0.42
N VAL A 331 -23.27 -2.23 1.56
CA VAL A 331 -22.52 -2.09 2.82
C VAL A 331 -22.21 -3.44 3.44
N VAL A 332 -20.96 -3.62 3.85
CA VAL A 332 -20.51 -4.71 4.72
C VAL A 332 -19.74 -4.12 5.89
N GLU A 333 -20.14 -4.48 7.11
CA GLU A 333 -19.40 -4.24 8.34
C GLU A 333 -19.26 -5.58 9.08
N LEU A 334 -18.03 -6.05 9.19
CA LEU A 334 -17.69 -7.34 9.80
C LEU A 334 -16.65 -7.15 10.90
N SER A 335 -16.94 -7.71 12.07
CA SER A 335 -16.02 -7.74 13.20
C SER A 335 -15.73 -9.18 13.62
N GLN A 336 -14.47 -9.56 13.74
CA GLN A 336 -14.01 -10.85 14.27
C GLN A 336 -13.15 -10.59 15.50
N ASN A 337 -13.66 -10.95 16.69
CA ASN A 337 -12.95 -10.79 17.96
C ASN A 337 -12.76 -12.15 18.63
N GLY A 338 -11.52 -12.65 18.67
CA GLY A 338 -11.15 -13.94 19.25
C GLY A 338 -10.22 -14.71 18.31
N ASN A 339 -10.28 -16.04 18.31
CA ASN A 339 -9.33 -16.84 17.52
C ASN A 339 -9.99 -17.74 16.49
N GLY A 340 -9.42 -17.84 15.29
CA GLY A 340 -9.88 -18.82 14.30
C GLY A 340 -11.26 -18.53 13.72
N ASN A 341 -11.82 -17.33 13.89
CA ASN A 341 -13.11 -17.01 13.28
C ASN A 341 -12.96 -16.92 11.77
N THR A 342 -13.98 -17.37 11.02
CA THR A 342 -13.99 -17.36 9.57
C THR A 342 -15.26 -16.70 9.06
N ALA A 343 -15.14 -15.84 8.05
CA ALA A 343 -16.27 -15.27 7.35
C ALA A 343 -16.05 -15.33 5.83
N ASN A 344 -17.12 -15.64 5.09
CA ASN A 344 -17.20 -15.48 3.65
C ASN A 344 -18.52 -14.78 3.32
N PHE A 345 -18.47 -13.80 2.43
CA PHE A 345 -19.69 -13.11 1.99
C PHE A 345 -19.66 -12.77 0.51
N THR A 346 -20.86 -12.68 -0.08
CA THR A 346 -21.09 -12.21 -1.46
C THR A 346 -22.34 -11.34 -1.47
N GLN A 347 -22.21 -10.08 -1.90
CA GLN A 347 -23.33 -9.18 -2.14
C GLN A 347 -23.42 -8.85 -3.63
N GLU A 348 -24.52 -9.21 -4.28
CA GLU A 348 -24.77 -8.99 -5.70
C GLU A 348 -26.03 -8.15 -5.91
N GLY A 349 -25.93 -7.05 -6.66
CA GLY A 349 -27.03 -6.14 -6.97
C GLY A 349 -26.95 -4.83 -6.20
N ASN A 350 -28.05 -4.33 -5.64
CA ASN A 350 -28.10 -2.96 -5.10
C ASN A 350 -28.60 -2.89 -3.65
N PHE A 351 -28.09 -1.95 -2.84
CA PHE A 351 -28.60 -1.70 -1.49
C PHE A 351 -28.58 -2.92 -0.54
N ASN A 352 -27.66 -3.86 -0.76
CA ASN A 352 -27.50 -4.99 0.15
C ASN A 352 -26.60 -4.58 1.32
N GLU A 353 -26.98 -4.99 2.53
CA GLU A 353 -26.34 -4.60 3.77
C GLU A 353 -26.05 -5.84 4.63
N LEU A 354 -24.83 -5.93 5.16
CA LEU A 354 -24.38 -6.96 6.09
C LEU A 354 -23.71 -6.30 7.30
N TYR A 355 -24.21 -6.60 8.50
CA TYR A 355 -23.62 -6.20 9.77
C TYR A 355 -23.45 -7.45 10.65
N PHE A 356 -22.22 -7.87 10.92
CA PHE A 356 -22.02 -9.10 11.68
C PHE A 356 -20.81 -9.09 12.61
N ASP A 357 -21.02 -9.54 13.85
CA ASP A 357 -19.97 -9.69 14.86
C ASP A 357 -19.72 -11.17 15.21
N GLN A 358 -18.48 -11.65 15.11
CA GLN A 358 -18.05 -12.97 15.59
C GLN A 358 -17.19 -12.81 16.83
N GLU A 359 -17.74 -13.12 18.01
CA GLU A 359 -17.04 -13.05 19.30
C GLU A 359 -16.73 -14.47 19.83
N GLY A 360 -15.46 -14.75 20.11
CA GLY A 360 -15.00 -16.05 20.60
C GLY A 360 -14.19 -16.82 19.57
N ASP A 361 -14.19 -18.15 19.65
CA ASP A 361 -13.24 -18.98 18.90
C ASP A 361 -13.91 -19.87 17.84
N GLY A 362 -13.38 -19.86 16.62
CA GLY A 362 -13.78 -20.80 15.57
C GLY A 362 -15.19 -20.59 15.01
N ASN A 363 -15.78 -19.41 15.16
CA ASN A 363 -17.10 -19.14 14.59
C ASN A 363 -17.00 -19.01 13.07
N THR A 364 -18.02 -19.46 12.33
CA THR A 364 -18.09 -19.43 10.87
C THR A 364 -19.33 -18.66 10.41
N LEU A 365 -19.13 -17.69 9.52
CA LEU A 365 -20.20 -16.92 8.88
C LEU A 365 -20.11 -17.12 7.36
N VAL A 366 -21.24 -17.44 6.74
CA VAL A 366 -21.39 -17.46 5.27
C VAL A 366 -22.63 -16.65 4.90
N VAL A 367 -22.47 -15.63 4.06
CA VAL A 367 -23.59 -14.76 3.63
C VAL A 367 -23.61 -14.62 2.11
N ALA A 368 -24.75 -14.89 1.50
CA ALA A 368 -25.02 -14.57 0.11
C ALA A 368 -26.27 -13.69 0.04
N GLN A 369 -26.15 -12.48 -0.50
CA GLN A 369 -27.26 -11.55 -0.73
C GLN A 369 -27.33 -11.22 -2.22
N ARG A 370 -28.48 -11.45 -2.84
CA ARG A 370 -28.71 -11.24 -4.27
C ARG A 370 -29.90 -10.34 -4.50
N ASP A 371 -29.85 -9.57 -5.59
CA ASP A 371 -30.83 -8.56 -5.98
C ASP A 371 -30.74 -7.28 -5.12
N GLY A 372 -31.80 -6.91 -4.38
CA GLY A 372 -31.99 -5.51 -4.00
C GLY A 372 -32.52 -5.24 -2.59
N GLY A 373 -31.76 -4.56 -1.73
CA GLY A 373 -32.27 -4.10 -0.44
C GLY A 373 -32.32 -5.19 0.63
N ASN A 374 -31.49 -6.23 0.54
CA ASN A 374 -31.45 -7.27 1.56
C ASN A 374 -30.54 -6.85 2.71
N LEU A 375 -30.96 -7.11 3.94
CA LEU A 375 -30.24 -6.80 5.16
C LEU A 375 -30.01 -8.09 5.97
N ALA A 376 -28.76 -8.36 6.29
CA ALA A 376 -28.34 -9.43 7.20
C ALA A 376 -27.64 -8.80 8.40
N GLU A 377 -28.18 -9.01 9.59
CA GLU A 377 -27.65 -8.47 10.85
C GLU A 377 -27.46 -9.62 11.85
N GLY A 378 -26.38 -9.63 12.62
CA GLY A 378 -26.25 -10.62 13.67
C GLY A 378 -24.97 -10.63 14.47
N TYR A 379 -24.92 -11.55 15.42
CA TYR A 379 -23.68 -11.91 16.10
C TYR A 379 -23.63 -13.40 16.45
N SER A 380 -22.41 -13.92 16.52
CA SER A 380 -22.10 -15.26 17.01
C SER A 380 -21.11 -15.18 18.17
N GLU A 381 -21.59 -15.48 19.39
CA GLU A 381 -20.77 -15.50 20.62
C GLU A 381 -20.46 -16.94 21.05
N GLY A 382 -19.20 -17.25 21.34
CA GLY A 382 -18.77 -18.52 21.90
C GLY A 382 -17.88 -19.31 20.96
N THR A 383 -18.03 -20.64 20.93
CA THR A 383 -17.07 -21.54 20.25
C THR A 383 -17.70 -22.35 19.12
N GLY A 384 -17.14 -22.29 17.92
CA GLY A 384 -17.52 -23.16 16.81
C GLY A 384 -18.96 -22.98 16.32
N ASN A 385 -19.55 -21.80 16.49
CA ASN A 385 -20.88 -21.53 15.96
C ASN A 385 -20.82 -21.31 14.44
N SER A 386 -21.89 -21.65 13.73
CA SER A 386 -22.01 -21.52 12.27
C SER A 386 -23.30 -20.79 11.91
N VAL A 387 -23.19 -19.75 11.09
CA VAL A 387 -24.31 -19.00 10.53
C VAL A 387 -24.18 -18.99 9.01
N GLU A 388 -25.24 -19.39 8.33
CA GLU A 388 -25.39 -19.36 6.88
C GLU A 388 -26.66 -18.57 6.53
N ILE A 389 -26.51 -17.52 5.73
CA ILE A 389 -27.61 -16.65 5.29
C ILE A 389 -27.59 -16.58 3.76
N ASP A 390 -28.68 -16.97 3.12
CA ASP A 390 -28.92 -16.82 1.68
C ASP A 390 -30.21 -16.01 1.47
N GLN A 391 -30.06 -14.76 1.02
CA GLN A 391 -31.16 -13.86 0.71
C GLN A 391 -31.19 -13.58 -0.79
N SER A 392 -32.31 -13.93 -1.44
CA SER A 392 -32.59 -13.61 -2.85
C SER A 392 -33.90 -12.83 -2.96
N GLY A 393 -33.97 -11.89 -3.90
CA GLY A 393 -35.10 -10.97 -4.03
C GLY A 393 -34.88 -9.66 -3.26
N SER A 394 -35.97 -9.03 -2.78
CA SER A 394 -35.90 -7.63 -2.35
C SER A 394 -36.48 -7.32 -0.98
N GLY A 395 -35.72 -6.56 -0.18
CA GLY A 395 -36.17 -6.08 1.12
C GLY A 395 -36.17 -7.15 2.21
N ASN A 396 -35.46 -8.27 2.03
CA ASN A 396 -35.42 -9.32 3.04
C ASN A 396 -34.53 -8.92 4.21
N LEU A 397 -34.98 -9.19 5.43
CA LEU A 397 -34.28 -8.93 6.68
C LEU A 397 -34.03 -10.27 7.41
N SER A 398 -32.77 -10.57 7.68
CA SER A 398 -32.34 -11.69 8.50
C SER A 398 -31.63 -11.14 9.74
N GLN A 399 -32.10 -11.53 10.92
CA GLN A 399 -31.48 -11.22 12.20
C GLN A 399 -31.07 -12.54 12.88
N THR A 400 -29.78 -12.73 13.13
CA THR A 400 -29.25 -13.96 13.74
C THR A 400 -28.45 -13.65 15.00
N TYR A 401 -28.85 -14.25 16.12
CA TYR A 401 -28.22 -14.05 17.41
C TYR A 401 -27.88 -15.40 18.02
N GLN A 402 -26.59 -15.74 18.11
CA GLN A 402 -26.11 -16.94 18.80
C GLN A 402 -25.43 -16.53 20.10
N SER A 403 -26.22 -16.37 21.15
CA SER A 403 -25.80 -15.81 22.44
C SER A 403 -25.29 -16.92 23.37
N ALA A 404 -23.97 -17.09 23.40
CA ALA A 404 -23.20 -17.99 24.26
C ALA A 404 -23.39 -19.51 24.04
N GLY A 405 -22.31 -20.25 24.33
CA GLY A 405 -22.22 -21.70 24.18
C GLY A 405 -21.36 -22.08 22.98
N GLY A 406 -21.71 -23.15 22.27
CA GLY A 406 -20.89 -23.59 21.15
C GLY A 406 -21.50 -24.66 20.24
N GLY A 407 -21.03 -24.69 18.99
CA GLY A 407 -21.51 -25.60 17.96
C GLY A 407 -22.94 -25.31 17.49
N ASN A 408 -23.48 -24.13 17.74
CA ASN A 408 -24.81 -23.77 17.22
C ASN A 408 -24.74 -23.56 15.70
N SER A 409 -25.79 -23.92 15.00
CA SER A 409 -25.91 -23.81 13.55
C SER A 409 -27.23 -23.11 13.20
N ALA A 410 -27.15 -22.01 12.46
CA ALA A 410 -28.29 -21.29 11.92
C ALA A 410 -28.18 -21.21 10.40
N THR A 411 -29.19 -21.70 9.69
CA THR A 411 -29.31 -21.58 8.23
C THR A 411 -30.58 -20.80 7.92
N ILE A 412 -30.45 -19.63 7.30
CA ILE A 412 -31.56 -18.78 6.88
C ILE A 412 -31.55 -18.69 5.36
N ILE A 413 -32.65 -19.09 4.72
CA ILE A 413 -32.88 -18.96 3.28
C ILE A 413 -34.15 -18.11 3.10
N GLN A 414 -34.00 -16.90 2.57
CA GLN A 414 -35.12 -16.01 2.26
C GLN A 414 -35.12 -15.72 0.76
N ALA A 415 -36.22 -16.03 0.09
CA ALA A 415 -36.47 -15.73 -1.31
C ALA A 415 -37.66 -14.76 -1.42
N ASP A 416 -37.79 -14.07 -2.55
CA ASP A 416 -38.85 -13.10 -2.85
C ASP A 416 -38.73 -11.80 -2.03
N MET A 417 -39.84 -11.29 -1.45
CA MET A 417 -39.93 -9.89 -1.04
C MET A 417 -40.35 -9.68 0.41
N ASN A 418 -39.62 -8.80 1.11
CA ASN A 418 -39.94 -8.31 2.45
C ASN A 418 -40.08 -9.40 3.53
N ASN A 419 -39.30 -10.48 3.45
CA ASN A 419 -39.31 -11.52 4.47
C ASN A 419 -38.47 -11.12 5.68
N LEU A 420 -38.95 -11.47 6.87
CA LEU A 420 -38.27 -11.28 8.15
C LEU A 420 -37.99 -12.64 8.79
N SER A 421 -36.71 -12.91 9.06
CA SER A 421 -36.26 -14.07 9.82
C SER A 421 -35.53 -13.58 11.06
N VAL A 422 -35.92 -14.08 12.22
CA VAL A 422 -35.22 -13.85 13.49
C VAL A 422 -34.86 -15.20 14.08
N VAL A 423 -33.56 -15.49 14.18
CA VAL A 423 -33.04 -16.71 14.80
C VAL A 423 -32.25 -16.33 16.05
N SER A 424 -32.67 -16.84 17.20
CA SER A 424 -31.98 -16.70 18.48
C SER A 424 -31.64 -18.08 19.02
N GLN A 425 -30.36 -18.37 19.26
CA GLN A 425 -29.90 -19.65 19.81
C GLN A 425 -28.96 -19.39 21.00
N ALA A 426 -29.22 -20.05 22.12
CA ALA A 426 -28.34 -20.03 23.29
C ALA A 426 -28.09 -21.47 23.79
N GLY A 427 -26.83 -21.77 24.09
CA GLY A 427 -26.39 -23.08 24.57
C GLY A 427 -25.58 -23.87 23.52
N TRP A 428 -25.73 -25.19 23.50
CA TRP A 428 -24.80 -26.07 22.77
C TRP A 428 -25.48 -26.86 21.66
N SER A 429 -24.89 -26.88 20.47
CA SER A 429 -25.33 -27.73 19.35
C SER A 429 -26.79 -27.54 18.95
N ASN A 430 -27.33 -26.33 19.07
CA ASN A 430 -28.67 -26.03 18.56
C ASN A 430 -28.62 -25.86 17.04
N GLN A 431 -29.64 -26.33 16.33
CA GLN A 431 -29.79 -26.20 14.88
C GLN A 431 -31.11 -25.50 14.55
N ALA A 432 -31.03 -24.40 13.82
CA ALA A 432 -32.16 -23.63 13.33
C ALA A 432 -32.08 -23.53 11.81
N THR A 433 -33.17 -23.89 11.12
CA THR A 433 -33.31 -23.70 9.68
C THR A 433 -34.58 -22.90 9.42
N VAL A 434 -34.45 -21.74 8.77
CA VAL A 434 -35.57 -20.92 8.32
C VAL A 434 -35.56 -20.86 6.80
N THR A 435 -36.65 -21.24 6.16
CA THR A 435 -36.85 -21.11 4.72
C THR A 435 -38.14 -20.34 4.46
N GLN A 436 -38.03 -19.19 3.79
CA GLN A 436 -39.15 -18.31 3.45
C GLN A 436 -39.14 -18.01 1.95
N SER A 437 -40.18 -18.42 1.22
CA SER A 437 -40.38 -18.09 -0.21
C SER A 437 -41.79 -17.52 -0.49
N ASN A 438 -42.03 -16.23 -0.19
CA ASN A 438 -43.24 -15.47 -0.54
C ASN A 438 -43.09 -13.99 -0.11
N PHE A 439 -44.17 -13.22 -0.12
CA PHE A 439 -44.22 -11.83 0.34
C PHE A 439 -44.55 -11.69 1.83
N ARG A 440 -43.75 -10.91 2.58
CA ARG A 440 -44.01 -10.49 3.97
C ARG A 440 -44.19 -11.63 4.97
N MET A 441 -43.33 -12.65 4.90
CA MET A 441 -43.33 -13.71 5.89
C MET A 441 -42.48 -13.34 7.09
N THR A 442 -42.90 -13.78 8.28
CA THR A 442 -42.16 -13.59 9.52
C THR A 442 -41.95 -14.94 10.17
N ALA A 443 -40.68 -15.28 10.41
CA ALA A 443 -40.26 -16.48 11.11
C ALA A 443 -39.45 -16.06 12.33
N THR A 444 -39.77 -16.64 13.48
CA THR A 444 -38.99 -16.45 14.71
C THR A 444 -38.67 -17.81 15.28
N VAL A 445 -37.38 -18.08 15.47
CA VAL A 445 -36.86 -19.27 16.12
C VAL A 445 -36.12 -18.83 17.37
N ASP A 446 -36.53 -19.35 18.53
CA ASP A 446 -35.84 -19.15 19.80
C ASP A 446 -35.52 -20.53 20.40
N GLN A 447 -34.23 -20.85 20.50
CA GLN A 447 -33.75 -22.12 21.02
C GLN A 447 -32.83 -21.88 22.22
N ASN A 448 -33.26 -22.35 23.39
CA ASN A 448 -32.46 -22.34 24.60
C ASN A 448 -32.17 -23.79 25.03
N GLY A 449 -30.89 -24.14 25.22
CA GLY A 449 -30.48 -25.44 25.74
C GLY A 449 -29.47 -26.17 24.87
N THR A 450 -29.56 -27.50 24.84
CA THR A 450 -28.59 -28.36 24.15
C THR A 450 -29.27 -29.27 23.13
N GLY A 451 -28.77 -29.27 21.90
CA GLY A 451 -29.22 -30.20 20.85
C GLY A 451 -30.63 -29.93 20.33
N ASN A 452 -31.14 -28.70 20.45
CA ASN A 452 -32.46 -28.37 19.91
C ASN A 452 -32.39 -28.32 18.38
N THR A 453 -33.44 -28.77 17.70
CA THR A 453 -33.59 -28.62 16.24
C THR A 453 -34.92 -27.93 15.96
N ALA A 454 -34.89 -26.86 15.16
CA ALA A 454 -36.07 -26.12 14.72
C ALA A 454 -35.98 -25.90 13.22
N THR A 455 -37.06 -26.23 12.51
CA THR A 455 -37.17 -25.99 11.07
C THR A 455 -38.47 -25.24 10.82
N VAL A 456 -38.36 -24.05 10.22
CA VAL A 456 -39.47 -23.22 9.80
C VAL A 456 -39.46 -23.17 8.28
N VAL A 457 -40.54 -23.61 7.65
CA VAL A 457 -40.74 -23.48 6.21
C VAL A 457 -42.03 -22.70 5.99
N GLN A 458 -41.94 -21.55 5.35
CA GLN A 458 -43.06 -20.71 4.95
C GLN A 458 -42.99 -20.50 3.44
N GLN A 459 -44.11 -20.75 2.74
CA GLN A 459 -44.24 -20.72 1.28
C GLN A 459 -45.49 -19.96 0.87
#